data_AF-A0A975BFL8-F1
#
_entry.id   AF-A0A975BFL8-F1
#
_cell.length_a   1.000
_cell.length_b   1.000
_cell.length_c   1.000
_cell.angle_alpha   90.00
_cell.angle_beta   90.00
_cell.angle_gamma   90.00
#
_symmetry.space_group_name_H-M   'P 1'
#
loop_
_entity.id
_entity.type
_entity.pdbx_description
1 polymer ?
#
loop_
_entity_poly.entity_id
_entity_poly.type
_entity_poly.pdbx_seq_one_letter_code
_entity_poly.pdbx_strand_id
1 'polypeptide(L)'
;MMKKPSSKDTKAQILTAYKELDQAYRQLLKEKRTQDPDASPEKPVRTAAETEKDADTAEMKGVIESLEHLAETFNTAVSRLSGDLLVEASRLKDARSQVETETDRLSRLYDLEIGEDSLRDLLRQYTEAEKSCEKGLEEKRESLEKELAEKKHAWDEEEAETIRQMKEQKASDKKDREREVSEYRYTLALNRDADAEEYDRQKKALEQALEELREIRHAEWEEREKQISERENQFEEYKQKVENFPKELENAIKKAKEEGNGIARKQSKIRAELRAKEINGEHAVYELKIQGLEADIVEQAARIESLSQQLEIATGQAQELAVKAIEGASGQTSFRELKELAMEQAKNPVKGK
;
A
#
# COMPACT_ATOMS: atom_id res chain seq x y z
N MET A 1 0.75 17.10 73.59
CA MET A 1 0.08 15.87 73.08
C MET A 1 0.98 15.26 72.01
N MET A 2 1.79 14.25 72.35
CA MET A 2 2.74 13.64 71.40
C MET A 2 1.98 12.77 70.39
N LYS A 3 2.28 12.95 69.09
CA LYS A 3 1.69 12.13 68.01
C LYS A 3 2.36 10.76 68.00
N LYS A 4 1.58 9.70 68.20
CA LYS A 4 2.05 8.31 68.04
C LYS A 4 2.23 8.02 66.54
N PRO A 5 3.42 7.62 66.07
CA PRO A 5 3.63 7.31 64.66
C PRO A 5 2.83 6.05 64.26
N SER A 6 2.15 6.11 63.12
CA SER A 6 1.38 5.01 62.53
C SER A 6 2.08 4.46 61.29
N SER A 7 1.82 3.20 60.92
CA SER A 7 2.40 2.51 59.75
C SER A 7 2.12 3.23 58.40
N LYS A 8 1.22 4.23 58.39
CA LYS A 8 0.87 5.03 57.22
C LYS A 8 1.70 6.32 57.05
N ASP A 9 2.56 6.67 58.01
CA ASP A 9 3.32 7.93 57.99
C ASP A 9 4.63 7.80 57.18
N THR A 10 5.05 8.88 56.52
CA THR A 10 6.24 8.87 55.67
C THR A 10 7.51 8.73 56.51
N LYS A 11 8.57 8.08 55.99
CA LYS A 11 9.86 7.87 56.71
C LYS A 11 10.43 9.14 57.36
N ALA A 12 10.22 10.30 56.73
CA ALA A 12 10.60 11.61 57.28
C ALA A 12 9.83 11.97 58.58
N GLN A 13 8.53 11.68 58.64
CA GLN A 13 7.67 11.96 59.80
C GLN A 13 7.95 11.02 60.98
N ILE A 14 8.31 9.77 60.68
CA ILE A 14 8.74 8.80 61.70
C ILE A 14 10.09 9.22 62.31
N LEU A 15 11.03 9.70 61.48
CA LEU A 15 12.33 10.21 61.95
C LEU A 15 12.21 11.48 62.79
N THR A 16 11.27 12.39 62.48
CA THR A 16 11.02 13.57 63.31
C THR A 16 10.40 13.18 64.65
N ALA A 17 9.42 12.27 64.66
CA ALA A 17 8.79 11.78 65.90
C ALA A 17 9.80 11.05 66.81
N TYR A 18 10.72 10.27 66.25
CA TYR A 18 11.79 9.61 67.02
C TYR A 18 12.75 10.62 67.67
N LYS A 19 13.16 11.66 66.93
CA LYS A 19 14.03 12.71 67.46
C LYS A 19 13.38 13.51 68.59
N GLU A 20 12.09 13.80 68.47
CA GLU A 20 11.32 14.48 69.53
C GLU A 20 11.21 13.62 70.80
N LEU A 21 11.08 12.29 70.65
CA LEU A 21 11.02 11.35 71.79
C LEU A 21 12.39 11.21 72.48
N ASP A 22 13.50 11.15 71.74
CA ASP A 22 14.86 11.12 72.32
C ASP A 22 15.16 12.42 73.09
N GLN A 23 14.71 13.57 72.58
CA GLN A 23 14.86 14.85 73.28
C GLN A 23 14.05 14.90 74.57
N ALA A 24 12.82 14.39 74.59
CA ALA A 24 12.00 14.31 75.80
C ALA A 24 12.60 13.35 76.85
N TYR A 25 13.17 12.22 76.40
CA TYR A 25 13.85 11.27 77.30
C TYR A 25 15.09 11.88 77.97
N ARG A 26 15.87 12.65 77.21
CA ARG A 26 17.03 13.40 77.74
C ARG A 26 16.62 14.51 78.72
N GLN A 27 15.46 15.12 78.56
CA GLN A 27 14.93 16.12 79.51
C GLN A 27 14.52 15.46 80.84
N LEU A 28 13.83 14.31 80.79
CA LEU A 28 13.47 13.52 81.98
C LEU A 28 14.69 13.03 82.78
N LEU A 29 15.78 12.66 82.09
CA LEU A 29 17.05 12.26 82.73
C LEU A 29 17.75 13.42 83.43
N LYS A 30 17.56 14.66 82.96
CA LYS A 30 18.08 15.86 83.63
C LYS A 30 17.23 16.23 84.85
N GLU A 31 15.91 16.05 84.75
CA GLU A 31 14.95 16.31 85.85
C GLU A 31 15.12 15.31 87.01
N LYS A 32 15.44 14.04 86.72
CA LYS A 32 15.79 13.02 87.73
C LYS A 32 17.12 13.25 88.43
N ARG A 33 18.00 14.11 87.90
CA ARG A 33 19.34 14.38 88.46
C ARG A 33 19.38 15.61 89.39
N THR A 34 18.23 16.28 89.58
CA THR A 34 18.07 17.46 90.45
C THR A 34 17.20 17.21 91.69
N GLN A 35 16.93 15.96 92.05
CA GLN A 35 16.28 15.58 93.30
C GLN A 35 17.15 14.59 94.09
N ASP A 36 18.24 15.11 94.64
CA ASP A 36 18.71 14.71 95.97
C ASP A 36 18.65 15.99 96.83
N PRO A 37 18.26 15.88 98.10
CA PRO A 37 19.10 16.51 99.10
C PRO A 37 19.35 15.64 100.34
N ASP A 38 20.61 15.73 100.70
CA ASP A 38 21.32 15.47 101.96
C ASP A 38 20.63 16.04 103.22
N ALA A 39 20.89 15.39 104.38
CA ALA A 39 21.18 15.96 105.71
C ALA A 39 20.54 15.23 106.92
N SER A 40 21.45 14.73 107.77
CA SER A 40 21.42 14.35 109.21
C SER A 40 20.63 15.33 110.14
N PRO A 41 20.49 15.17 111.50
CA PRO A 41 21.29 14.36 112.46
C PRO A 41 20.51 13.75 113.68
N GLU A 42 21.22 13.05 114.59
CA GLU A 42 21.30 13.29 116.06
C GLU A 42 21.57 12.04 116.91
N LYS A 43 22.66 12.11 117.71
CA LYS A 43 23.01 11.28 118.87
C LYS A 43 22.44 11.95 120.15
N PRO A 44 22.38 11.31 121.34
CA PRO A 44 23.54 11.34 122.27
C PRO A 44 23.71 10.08 123.16
N VAL A 45 24.91 9.55 123.40
CA VAL A 45 26.00 9.88 124.38
C VAL A 45 25.77 9.37 125.83
N ARG A 46 26.85 8.79 126.40
CA ARG A 46 27.34 8.75 127.82
C ARG A 46 27.27 7.36 128.47
N THR A 47 28.30 6.81 129.13
CA THR A 47 29.50 7.33 129.82
C THR A 47 30.47 6.15 130.04
N ALA A 48 31.78 6.29 129.78
CA ALA A 48 32.84 6.69 130.73
C ALA A 48 33.04 5.67 131.88
N ALA A 49 34.22 5.01 131.92
CA ALA A 49 35.32 5.33 132.85
C ALA A 49 35.17 4.50 134.14
N GLU A 50 36.17 3.94 134.82
CA GLU A 50 37.62 4.09 134.80
C GLU A 50 38.18 3.07 135.81
N THR A 51 39.48 2.78 135.69
CA THR A 51 40.48 2.53 136.77
C THR A 51 40.39 1.25 137.62
N GLU A 52 41.40 0.37 137.54
CA GLU A 52 42.58 0.25 138.46
C GLU A 52 42.26 -0.70 139.65
N LYS A 53 43.13 -1.47 140.30
CA LYS A 53 44.56 -1.80 140.24
C LYS A 53 44.82 -2.94 141.26
N ASP A 54 45.92 -3.63 141.04
CA ASP A 54 46.92 -4.12 142.01
C ASP A 54 46.63 -5.10 143.16
N ALA A 55 47.72 -5.83 143.40
CA ALA A 55 48.00 -6.85 144.38
C ALA A 55 48.19 -6.33 145.83
N ASP A 56 48.20 -7.32 146.74
CA ASP A 56 48.93 -7.42 148.01
C ASP A 56 48.45 -6.72 149.31
N THR A 57 48.05 -7.59 150.26
CA THR A 57 48.38 -7.65 151.71
C THR A 57 48.03 -6.51 152.68
N ALA A 58 47.22 -6.80 153.72
CA ALA A 58 47.55 -6.65 155.16
C ALA A 58 46.31 -6.68 156.11
N GLU A 59 46.16 -7.80 156.80
CA GLU A 59 45.86 -8.03 158.23
C GLU A 59 44.99 -7.06 159.09
N MET A 60 43.84 -7.61 159.49
CA MET A 60 43.39 -7.83 160.89
C MET A 60 42.79 -6.71 161.77
N LYS A 61 42.21 -5.65 161.18
CA LYS A 61 41.22 -4.80 161.91
C LYS A 61 39.89 -4.52 161.18
N GLY A 62 39.77 -4.88 159.89
CA GLY A 62 38.52 -4.81 159.13
C GLY A 62 37.64 -6.07 159.20
N VAL A 63 38.14 -7.16 159.79
CA VAL A 63 37.46 -8.47 159.76
C VAL A 63 36.12 -8.48 160.52
N ILE A 64 35.96 -7.64 161.55
CA ILE A 64 34.76 -7.63 162.39
C ILE A 64 33.65 -6.75 161.80
N GLU A 65 33.98 -5.56 161.26
CA GLU A 65 33.02 -4.75 160.48
C GLU A 65 32.71 -5.38 159.12
N SER A 66 33.67 -6.07 158.50
CA SER A 66 33.39 -6.86 157.29
C SER A 66 32.47 -8.03 157.58
N LEU A 67 32.34 -8.55 158.81
CA LEU A 67 31.46 -9.68 159.11
C LEU A 67 29.99 -9.25 159.21
N GLU A 68 29.71 -8.08 159.79
CA GLU A 68 28.36 -7.51 159.82
C GLU A 68 27.95 -6.98 158.44
N HIS A 69 28.87 -6.34 157.71
CA HIS A 69 28.66 -6.00 156.30
C HIS A 69 28.56 -7.26 155.42
N LEU A 70 29.26 -8.36 155.73
CA LEU A 70 29.13 -9.64 155.03
C LEU A 70 27.76 -10.26 155.31
N ALA A 71 27.22 -10.17 156.52
CA ALA A 71 25.89 -10.69 156.81
C ALA A 71 24.78 -9.92 156.04
N GLU A 72 24.85 -8.59 155.99
CA GLU A 72 23.92 -7.77 155.21
C GLU A 72 24.11 -7.90 153.70
N THR A 73 25.36 -7.94 153.21
CA THR A 73 25.65 -8.19 151.79
C THR A 73 25.33 -9.62 151.37
N PHE A 74 25.43 -10.61 152.26
CA PHE A 74 25.02 -11.98 151.96
C PHE A 74 23.51 -12.08 151.90
N ASN A 75 22.77 -11.43 152.80
CA ASN A 75 21.30 -11.47 152.77
C ASN A 75 20.73 -10.67 151.57
N THR A 76 21.36 -9.55 151.20
CA THR A 76 21.01 -8.80 149.99
C THR A 76 21.49 -9.48 148.72
N ALA A 77 22.66 -10.15 148.70
CA ALA A 77 23.13 -10.93 147.57
C ALA A 77 22.30 -12.20 147.35
N VAL A 78 21.82 -12.87 148.41
CA VAL A 78 20.89 -14.00 148.30
C VAL A 78 19.54 -13.51 147.79
N SER A 79 19.04 -12.38 148.29
CA SER A 79 17.79 -11.79 147.79
C SER A 79 17.93 -11.34 146.32
N ARG A 80 19.07 -10.73 145.96
CA ARG A 80 19.38 -10.30 144.59
C ARG A 80 19.60 -11.48 143.66
N LEU A 81 20.30 -12.53 144.08
CA LEU A 81 20.47 -13.76 143.31
C LEU A 81 19.13 -14.46 143.12
N SER A 82 18.24 -14.45 144.11
CA SER A 82 16.88 -14.99 143.96
C SER A 82 16.05 -14.15 142.98
N GLY A 83 16.20 -12.82 143.01
CA GLY A 83 15.56 -11.91 142.07
C GLY A 83 16.09 -12.08 140.64
N ASP A 84 17.40 -12.17 140.49
CA ASP A 84 18.09 -12.40 139.21
C ASP A 84 17.77 -13.80 138.67
N LEU A 85 17.68 -14.83 139.52
CA LEU A 85 17.23 -16.15 139.11
C LEU A 85 15.77 -16.13 138.65
N LEU A 86 14.92 -15.31 139.26
CA LEU A 86 13.53 -15.14 138.85
C LEU A 86 13.42 -14.37 137.52
N VAL A 87 14.25 -13.33 137.33
CA VAL A 87 14.34 -12.57 136.07
C VAL A 87 14.88 -13.46 134.96
N GLU A 88 15.96 -14.19 135.19
CA GLU A 88 16.53 -15.12 134.20
C GLU A 88 15.59 -16.30 133.92
N ALA A 89 14.88 -16.82 134.91
CA ALA A 89 13.84 -17.82 134.69
C ALA A 89 12.67 -17.25 133.85
N SER A 90 12.29 -15.98 134.07
CA SER A 90 11.28 -15.31 133.24
C SER A 90 11.76 -15.05 131.82
N ARG A 91 13.02 -14.60 131.63
CA ARG A 91 13.63 -14.41 130.31
C ARG A 91 13.78 -15.72 129.55
N LEU A 92 14.15 -16.80 130.24
CA LEU A 92 14.27 -18.12 129.65
C LEU A 92 12.89 -18.67 129.27
N LYS A 93 11.85 -18.37 130.04
CA LYS A 93 10.46 -18.67 129.68
C LYS A 93 9.98 -17.85 128.48
N ASP A 94 10.29 -16.55 128.42
CA ASP A 94 9.95 -15.68 127.29
C ASP A 94 10.71 -16.07 126.01
N ALA A 95 11.98 -16.45 126.12
CA ALA A 95 12.73 -17.00 124.99
C ALA A 95 12.16 -18.33 124.52
N ARG A 96 11.75 -19.21 125.44
CA ARG A 96 11.08 -20.48 125.09
C ARG A 96 9.74 -20.24 124.40
N SER A 97 8.92 -19.31 124.90
CA SER A 97 7.63 -18.99 124.28
C SER A 97 7.81 -18.32 122.91
N GLN A 98 8.82 -17.47 122.72
CA GLN A 98 9.16 -16.92 121.40
C GLN A 98 9.60 -18.02 120.43
N VAL A 99 10.47 -18.94 120.87
CA VAL A 99 10.86 -20.10 120.06
C VAL A 99 9.65 -20.93 119.69
N GLU A 100 8.76 -21.24 120.64
CA GLU A 100 7.51 -21.98 120.37
C GLU A 100 6.60 -21.25 119.38
N THR A 101 6.40 -19.93 119.54
CA THR A 101 5.56 -19.15 118.62
C THR A 101 6.14 -19.06 117.22
N GLU A 102 7.46 -18.94 117.08
CA GLU A 102 8.11 -18.91 115.76
C GLU A 102 8.16 -20.31 115.15
N THR A 103 8.29 -21.38 115.93
CA THR A 103 8.14 -22.75 115.43
C THR A 103 6.72 -23.03 114.96
N ASP A 104 5.71 -22.57 115.69
CA ASP A 104 4.29 -22.67 115.29
C ASP A 104 4.00 -21.81 114.06
N ARG A 105 4.65 -20.65 113.94
CA ARG A 105 4.53 -19.80 112.77
C ARG A 105 5.16 -20.44 111.55
N LEU A 106 6.35 -21.03 111.68
CA LEU A 106 7.05 -21.74 110.60
C LEU A 106 6.29 -22.99 110.16
N SER A 107 5.74 -23.76 111.10
CA SER A 107 4.94 -24.94 110.78
C SER A 107 3.65 -24.56 110.06
N ARG A 108 2.95 -23.49 110.48
CA ARG A 108 1.74 -23.00 109.80
C ARG A 108 1.99 -22.37 108.44
N LEU A 109 3.12 -21.69 108.24
CA LEU A 109 3.39 -20.99 106.98
C LEU A 109 3.89 -21.94 105.88
N TYR A 110 4.62 -22.99 106.27
CA TYR A 110 5.31 -23.89 105.35
C TYR A 110 4.83 -25.34 105.42
N ASP A 111 3.84 -25.66 106.26
CA ASP A 111 3.34 -27.03 106.51
C ASP A 111 4.50 -28.03 106.75
N LEU A 112 5.47 -27.64 107.58
CA LEU A 112 6.66 -28.43 107.90
C LEU A 112 6.56 -29.05 109.30
N GLU A 113 6.78 -30.36 109.40
CA GLU A 113 7.05 -31.06 110.66
C GLU A 113 8.51 -30.80 111.07
N ILE A 114 8.72 -30.01 112.13
CA ILE A 114 10.05 -29.57 112.56
C ILE A 114 10.77 -30.68 113.35
N GLY A 115 11.60 -31.47 112.66
CA GLY A 115 12.61 -32.37 113.25
C GLY A 115 14.05 -31.80 113.17
N GLU A 116 15.03 -32.44 113.82
CA GLU A 116 16.43 -31.97 113.89
C GLU A 116 17.13 -31.86 112.51
N ASP A 117 16.69 -32.63 111.50
CA ASP A 117 17.24 -32.61 110.13
C ASP A 117 16.33 -31.94 109.07
N SER A 118 15.17 -31.39 109.47
CA SER A 118 14.17 -30.79 108.55
C SER A 118 14.73 -29.66 107.67
N LEU A 119 15.63 -28.83 108.21
CA LEU A 119 16.28 -27.76 107.47
C LEU A 119 17.32 -28.29 106.46
N ARG A 120 17.99 -29.41 106.77
CA ARG A 120 18.93 -30.06 105.84
C ARG A 120 18.18 -30.72 104.69
N ASP A 121 17.06 -31.38 104.96
CA ASP A 121 16.22 -31.98 103.94
C ASP A 121 15.58 -30.93 103.03
N LEU A 122 15.12 -29.81 103.60
CA LEU A 122 14.61 -28.69 102.82
C LEU A 122 15.71 -28.07 101.94
N LEU A 123 16.90 -27.84 102.48
CA LEU A 123 18.04 -27.35 101.71
C LEU A 123 18.43 -28.32 100.60
N ARG A 124 18.39 -29.63 100.88
CA ARG A 124 18.63 -30.68 99.88
C ARG A 124 17.59 -30.63 98.77
N GLN A 125 16.30 -30.55 99.09
CA GLN A 125 15.23 -30.42 98.10
C GLN A 125 15.39 -29.17 97.23
N TYR A 126 15.73 -28.02 97.82
CA TYR A 126 16.00 -26.80 97.06
C TYR A 126 17.22 -26.95 96.15
N THR A 127 18.33 -27.55 96.61
CA THR A 127 19.51 -27.78 95.76
C THR A 127 19.26 -28.80 94.65
N GLU A 128 18.42 -29.81 94.89
CA GLU A 128 18.00 -30.78 93.88
C GLU A 128 17.01 -30.16 92.88
N ALA A 129 16.11 -29.29 93.34
CA ALA A 129 15.21 -28.49 92.51
C ALA A 129 15.97 -27.47 91.65
N GLU A 130 16.98 -26.81 92.21
CA GLU A 130 17.87 -25.89 91.48
C GLU A 130 18.63 -26.64 90.39
N LYS A 131 19.29 -27.75 90.72
CA LYS A 131 19.99 -28.59 89.73
C LYS A 131 19.10 -29.16 88.65
N SER A 132 17.87 -29.57 88.98
CA SER A 132 16.93 -30.08 87.98
C SER A 132 16.36 -28.96 87.10
N CYS A 133 16.14 -27.77 87.67
CA CYS A 133 15.77 -26.57 86.91
C CYS A 133 16.90 -26.14 85.97
N GLU A 134 18.15 -26.09 86.44
CA GLU A 134 19.33 -25.79 85.63
C GLU A 134 19.48 -26.76 84.47
N LYS A 135 19.38 -28.07 84.73
CA LYS A 135 19.40 -29.09 83.67
C LYS A 135 18.27 -28.91 82.67
N GLY A 136 17.04 -28.68 83.13
CA GLY A 136 15.89 -28.45 82.25
C GLY A 136 16.00 -27.15 81.44
N LEU A 137 16.67 -26.12 81.96
CA LEU A 137 16.99 -24.90 81.21
C LEU A 137 18.07 -25.16 80.16
N GLU A 138 19.09 -25.93 80.49
CA GLU A 138 20.17 -26.26 79.56
C GLU A 138 19.66 -27.16 78.43
N GLU A 139 18.87 -28.20 78.73
CA GLU A 139 18.23 -29.04 77.71
C GLU A 139 17.34 -28.22 76.76
N LYS A 140 16.58 -27.24 77.30
CA LYS A 140 15.77 -26.31 76.48
C LYS A 140 16.63 -25.36 75.65
N ARG A 141 17.75 -24.89 76.19
CA ARG A 141 18.70 -24.05 75.43
C ARG A 141 19.30 -24.84 74.29
N GLU A 142 19.81 -26.03 74.56
CA GLU A 142 20.37 -26.92 73.54
C GLU A 142 19.33 -27.29 72.48
N SER A 143 18.09 -27.58 72.86
CA SER A 143 17.03 -27.89 71.89
C SER A 143 16.71 -26.69 71.01
N LEU A 144 16.58 -25.49 71.60
CA LEU A 144 16.33 -24.25 70.86
C LEU A 144 17.50 -23.87 69.96
N GLU A 145 18.75 -24.07 70.40
CA GLU A 145 19.94 -23.83 69.60
C GLU A 145 20.00 -24.76 68.38
N LYS A 146 19.67 -26.05 68.56
CA LYS A 146 19.55 -27.01 67.47
C LYS A 146 18.45 -26.62 66.49
N GLU A 147 17.24 -26.32 66.98
CA GLU A 147 16.13 -25.89 66.12
C GLU A 147 16.45 -24.59 65.35
N LEU A 148 17.14 -23.65 65.99
CA LEU A 148 17.53 -22.39 65.36
C LEU A 148 18.63 -22.61 64.32
N ALA A 149 19.58 -23.51 64.57
CA ALA A 149 20.60 -23.90 63.59
C ALA A 149 19.97 -24.61 62.38
N GLU A 150 19.05 -25.55 62.61
CA GLU A 150 18.31 -26.25 61.55
C GLU A 150 17.47 -25.29 60.71
N LYS A 151 16.73 -24.38 61.35
CA LYS A 151 15.93 -23.36 60.63
C LYS A 151 16.81 -22.38 59.84
N LYS A 152 17.96 -21.99 60.38
CA LYS A 152 18.93 -21.15 59.64
C LYS A 152 19.48 -21.89 58.42
N HIS A 153 19.88 -23.14 58.60
CA HIS A 153 20.38 -23.96 57.50
C HIS A 153 19.32 -24.14 56.40
N ALA A 154 18.09 -24.50 56.77
CA ALA A 154 16.98 -24.62 55.83
C ALA A 154 16.70 -23.30 55.09
N TRP A 155 16.74 -22.17 55.81
CA TRP A 155 16.58 -20.85 55.21
C TRP A 155 17.71 -20.52 54.22
N ASP A 156 18.97 -20.80 54.57
CA ASP A 156 20.13 -20.56 53.71
C ASP A 156 20.07 -21.44 52.44
N GLU A 157 19.60 -22.69 52.56
CA GLU A 157 19.35 -23.59 51.41
C GLU A 157 18.23 -23.09 50.51
N GLU A 158 17.10 -22.63 51.08
CA GLU A 158 16.00 -22.03 50.33
C GLU A 158 16.44 -20.74 49.62
N GLU A 159 17.22 -19.88 50.27
CA GLU A 159 17.76 -18.67 49.66
C GLU A 159 18.71 -19.02 48.50
N ALA A 160 19.58 -20.02 48.68
CA ALA A 160 20.46 -20.48 47.61
C ALA A 160 19.68 -21.04 46.40
N GLU A 161 18.65 -21.85 46.66
CA GLU A 161 17.82 -22.45 45.61
C GLU A 161 16.98 -21.41 44.88
N THR A 162 16.36 -20.46 45.60
CA THR A 162 15.61 -19.36 44.95
C THR A 162 16.51 -18.46 44.12
N ILE A 163 17.72 -18.15 44.58
CA ILE A 163 18.72 -17.40 43.80
C ILE A 163 19.10 -18.17 42.53
N ARG A 164 19.29 -19.49 42.64
CA ARG A 164 19.60 -20.35 41.49
C ARG A 164 18.46 -20.34 40.47
N GLN A 165 17.23 -20.57 40.91
CA GLN A 165 16.05 -20.55 40.05
C GLN A 165 15.85 -19.19 39.37
N MET A 166 16.03 -18.09 40.11
CA MET A 166 15.98 -16.74 39.53
C MET A 166 17.06 -16.52 38.46
N LYS A 167 18.26 -17.06 38.64
CA LYS A 167 19.34 -16.97 37.64
C LYS A 167 19.01 -17.81 36.41
N GLU A 168 18.49 -19.01 36.59
CA GLU A 168 18.09 -19.91 35.50
C GLU A 168 16.93 -19.31 34.69
N GLN A 169 15.90 -18.77 35.34
CA GLN A 169 14.78 -18.07 34.68
C GLN A 169 15.27 -16.85 33.90
N LYS A 170 16.06 -15.96 34.52
CA LYS A 170 16.63 -14.79 33.81
C LYS A 170 17.48 -15.19 32.61
N ALA A 171 18.21 -16.30 32.69
CA ALA A 171 19.00 -16.81 31.58
C ALA A 171 18.12 -17.39 30.46
N SER A 172 17.01 -18.07 30.80
CA SER A 172 16.02 -18.53 29.82
C SER A 172 15.35 -17.33 29.13
N ASP A 173 14.78 -16.41 29.90
CA ASP A 173 14.10 -15.22 29.38
C ASP A 173 15.00 -14.41 28.45
N LYS A 174 16.29 -14.27 28.80
CA LYS A 174 17.26 -13.59 27.94
C LYS A 174 17.46 -14.33 26.61
N LYS A 175 17.59 -15.66 26.64
CA LYS A 175 17.74 -16.47 25.43
C LYS A 175 16.48 -16.40 24.57
N ASP A 176 15.31 -16.48 25.19
CA ASP A 176 14.03 -16.42 24.48
C ASP A 176 13.85 -15.03 23.85
N ARG A 177 14.21 -13.97 24.57
CA ARG A 177 14.22 -12.60 24.03
C ARG A 177 15.18 -12.42 22.86
N GLU A 178 16.38 -13.00 22.95
CA GLU A 178 17.36 -12.96 21.86
C GLU A 178 16.85 -13.72 20.63
N ARG A 179 16.21 -14.89 20.82
CA ARG A 179 15.56 -15.66 19.75
C ARG A 179 14.43 -14.87 19.11
N GLU A 180 13.48 -14.36 19.88
CA GLU A 180 12.36 -13.53 19.39
C GLU A 180 12.84 -12.34 18.56
N VAL A 181 13.86 -11.61 19.05
CA VAL A 181 14.42 -10.47 18.32
C VAL A 181 15.09 -10.92 17.02
N SER A 182 15.79 -12.05 17.02
CA SER A 182 16.44 -12.58 15.81
C SER A 182 15.41 -13.06 14.78
N GLU A 183 14.37 -13.78 15.21
CA GLU A 183 13.29 -14.28 14.37
C GLU A 183 12.47 -13.12 13.82
N TYR A 184 12.15 -12.12 14.65
CA TYR A 184 11.47 -10.90 14.21
C TYR A 184 12.29 -10.14 13.16
N ARG A 185 13.60 -9.96 13.38
CA ARG A 185 14.47 -9.30 12.39
C ARG A 185 14.56 -10.08 11.10
N TYR A 186 14.68 -11.41 11.19
CA TYR A 186 14.74 -12.29 10.03
C TYR A 186 13.44 -12.26 9.22
N THR A 187 12.29 -12.45 9.88
CA THR A 187 10.98 -12.40 9.23
C THR A 187 10.70 -11.02 8.63
N LEU A 188 11.06 -9.94 9.31
CA LEU A 188 10.96 -8.59 8.78
C LEU A 188 11.83 -8.38 7.53
N ALA A 189 13.06 -8.88 7.53
CA ALA A 189 13.95 -8.80 6.37
C ALA A 189 13.39 -9.63 5.19
N LEU A 190 12.97 -10.87 5.45
CA LEU A 190 12.37 -11.74 4.45
C LEU A 190 11.12 -11.12 3.82
N ASN A 191 10.23 -10.54 4.62
CA ASN A 191 9.03 -9.87 4.12
C ASN A 191 9.39 -8.64 3.28
N ARG A 192 10.37 -7.83 3.70
CA ARG A 192 10.83 -6.68 2.91
C ARG A 192 11.46 -7.09 1.58
N ASP A 193 12.23 -8.16 1.58
CA ASP A 193 12.85 -8.68 0.35
C ASP A 193 11.77 -9.24 -0.59
N ALA A 194 10.78 -9.96 -0.06
CA ALA A 194 9.63 -10.43 -0.82
C ALA A 194 8.80 -9.27 -1.41
N ASP A 195 8.49 -8.25 -0.60
CA ASP A 195 7.77 -7.05 -1.02
C ASP A 195 8.55 -6.28 -2.11
N ALA A 196 9.87 -6.17 -1.96
CA ALA A 196 10.75 -5.52 -2.94
C ALA A 196 10.80 -6.30 -4.26
N GLU A 197 10.92 -7.63 -4.20
CA GLU A 197 10.85 -8.47 -5.40
C GLU A 197 9.49 -8.37 -6.10
N GLU A 198 8.39 -8.37 -5.35
CA GLU A 198 7.05 -8.23 -5.92
C GLU A 198 6.88 -6.86 -6.58
N TYR A 199 7.32 -5.79 -5.91
CA TYR A 199 7.33 -4.45 -6.48
C TYR A 199 8.15 -4.37 -7.77
N ASP A 200 9.36 -4.92 -7.79
CA ASP A 200 10.22 -4.93 -8.98
C ASP A 200 9.62 -5.75 -10.13
N ARG A 201 8.94 -6.87 -9.82
CA ARG A 201 8.19 -7.65 -10.81
C ARG A 201 7.04 -6.85 -11.40
N GLN A 202 6.23 -6.20 -10.56
CA GLN A 202 5.12 -5.35 -10.99
C GLN A 202 5.61 -4.18 -11.84
N LYS A 203 6.71 -3.54 -11.42
CA LYS A 203 7.34 -2.45 -12.15
C LYS A 203 7.80 -2.90 -13.54
N LYS A 204 8.52 -4.03 -13.64
CA LYS A 204 8.97 -4.59 -14.92
C LYS A 204 7.80 -4.95 -15.83
N ALA A 205 6.75 -5.56 -15.28
CA ALA A 205 5.54 -5.89 -16.05
C ALA A 205 4.85 -4.63 -16.60
N LEU A 206 4.78 -3.56 -15.80
CA LEU A 206 4.21 -2.28 -16.23
C LEU A 206 5.09 -1.59 -17.27
N GLU A 207 6.41 -1.61 -17.11
CA GLU A 207 7.36 -1.09 -18.12
C GLU A 207 7.23 -1.84 -19.45
N GLN A 208 7.12 -3.18 -19.42
CA GLN A 208 6.88 -3.99 -20.62
C GLN A 208 5.55 -3.63 -21.28
N ALA A 209 4.45 -3.56 -20.51
CA ALA A 209 3.14 -3.20 -21.05
C ALA A 209 3.13 -1.78 -21.66
N LEU A 210 3.86 -0.83 -21.07
CA LEU A 210 4.00 0.52 -21.63
C LEU A 210 4.80 0.51 -22.93
N GLU A 211 5.86 -0.30 -23.02
CA GLU A 211 6.66 -0.41 -24.24
C GLU A 211 5.87 -1.09 -25.36
N GLU A 212 5.17 -2.18 -25.07
CA GLU A 212 4.24 -2.82 -26.02
C GLU A 212 3.17 -1.83 -26.52
N LEU A 213 2.58 -1.04 -25.61
CA LEU A 213 1.59 -0.03 -25.99
C LEU A 213 2.19 1.09 -26.85
N ARG A 214 3.45 1.48 -26.60
CA ARG A 214 4.18 2.43 -27.43
C ARG A 214 4.43 1.86 -28.82
N GLU A 215 4.92 0.63 -28.93
CA GLU A 215 5.18 -0.04 -30.20
C GLU A 215 3.90 -0.17 -31.03
N ILE A 216 2.79 -0.62 -30.42
CA ILE A 216 1.48 -0.70 -31.09
C ILE A 216 1.05 0.68 -31.59
N ARG A 217 1.13 1.71 -30.74
CA ARG A 217 0.74 3.07 -31.12
C ARG A 217 1.64 3.64 -32.22
N HIS A 218 2.94 3.38 -32.18
CA HIS A 218 3.87 3.79 -33.22
C HIS A 218 3.52 3.13 -34.55
N ALA A 219 3.24 1.83 -34.56
CA ALA A 219 2.81 1.13 -35.77
C ALA A 219 1.47 1.67 -36.31
N GLU A 220 0.50 1.95 -35.45
CA GLU A 220 -0.77 2.58 -35.82
C GLU A 220 -0.57 3.98 -36.43
N TRP A 221 0.34 4.77 -35.88
CA TRP A 221 0.66 6.09 -36.42
C TRP A 221 1.39 6.03 -37.75
N GLU A 222 2.36 5.14 -37.91
CA GLU A 222 3.05 4.95 -39.20
C GLU A 222 2.09 4.52 -40.30
N GLU A 223 1.18 3.59 -40.00
CA GLU A 223 0.15 3.16 -40.95
C GLU A 223 -0.80 4.31 -41.30
N ARG A 224 -1.22 5.10 -40.30
CA ARG A 224 -2.08 6.26 -40.53
C ARG A 224 -1.36 7.34 -41.35
N GLU A 225 -0.07 7.57 -41.12
CA GLU A 225 0.74 8.52 -41.87
C GLU A 225 0.91 8.09 -43.34
N LYS A 226 1.15 6.80 -43.59
CA LYS A 226 1.16 6.23 -44.95
C LYS A 226 -0.18 6.44 -45.65
N GLN A 227 -1.29 6.11 -44.99
CA GLN A 227 -2.63 6.30 -45.56
C GLN A 227 -2.94 7.77 -45.87
N ILE A 228 -2.51 8.69 -45.00
CA ILE A 228 -2.69 10.13 -45.25
C ILE A 228 -1.84 10.58 -46.44
N SER A 229 -0.56 10.19 -46.50
CA SER A 229 0.35 10.49 -47.61
C SER A 229 -0.18 9.97 -48.95
N GLU A 230 -0.69 8.74 -49.01
CA GLU A 230 -1.33 8.19 -50.22
C GLU A 230 -2.56 9.00 -50.64
N ARG A 231 -3.41 9.40 -49.68
CA ARG A 231 -4.59 10.24 -49.96
C ARG A 231 -4.21 11.63 -50.41
N GLU A 232 -3.16 12.23 -49.86
CA GLU A 232 -2.63 13.52 -50.29
C GLU A 232 -2.09 13.46 -51.73
N ASN A 233 -1.36 12.39 -52.07
CA ASN A 233 -0.89 12.16 -53.44
C ASN A 233 -2.05 12.00 -54.43
N GLN A 234 -3.05 11.17 -54.09
CA GLN A 234 -4.25 11.00 -54.92
C GLN A 234 -5.03 12.31 -55.07
N PHE A 235 -5.13 13.09 -54.00
CA PHE A 235 -5.79 14.38 -54.02
C PHE A 235 -5.07 15.35 -54.96
N GLU A 236 -3.74 15.42 -54.90
CA GLU A 236 -2.95 16.29 -55.78
C GLU A 236 -3.06 15.87 -57.25
N GLU A 237 -3.05 14.56 -57.54
CA GLU A 237 -3.30 14.06 -58.90
C GLU A 237 -4.70 14.44 -59.42
N TYR A 238 -5.74 14.27 -58.62
CA TYR A 238 -7.09 14.63 -59.01
C TYR A 238 -7.26 16.14 -59.17
N LYS A 239 -6.64 16.92 -58.29
CA LYS A 239 -6.61 18.37 -58.40
C LYS A 239 -5.98 18.81 -59.72
N GLN A 240 -4.82 18.26 -60.10
CA GLN A 240 -4.19 18.53 -61.39
C GLN A 240 -5.06 18.14 -62.58
N LYS A 241 -5.73 16.97 -62.52
CA LYS A 241 -6.68 16.54 -63.56
C LYS A 241 -7.84 17.53 -63.68
N VAL A 242 -8.41 17.97 -62.56
CA VAL A 242 -9.51 18.95 -62.55
C VAL A 242 -9.06 20.31 -63.07
N GLU A 243 -7.85 20.78 -62.72
CA GLU A 243 -7.29 22.05 -63.22
C GLU A 243 -6.97 22.00 -64.72
N ASN A 244 -6.54 20.84 -65.25
CA ASN A 244 -6.24 20.66 -66.67
C ASN A 244 -7.47 20.33 -67.53
N PHE A 245 -8.53 19.78 -66.94
CA PHE A 245 -9.74 19.35 -67.64
C PHE A 245 -10.38 20.44 -68.53
N PRO A 246 -10.50 21.71 -68.11
CA PRO A 246 -11.05 22.76 -68.98
C PRO A 246 -10.25 22.95 -70.27
N LYS A 247 -8.92 22.87 -70.21
CA LYS A 247 -8.03 23.01 -71.38
C LYS A 247 -8.13 21.79 -72.29
N GLU A 248 -8.15 20.58 -71.71
CA GLU A 248 -8.35 19.34 -72.47
C GLU A 248 -9.71 19.34 -73.19
N LEU A 249 -10.77 19.77 -72.49
CA LEU A 249 -12.10 19.91 -73.05
C LEU A 249 -12.12 20.92 -74.20
N GLU A 250 -11.51 22.10 -74.02
CA GLU A 250 -11.43 23.12 -75.08
C GLU A 250 -10.68 22.59 -76.31
N ASN A 251 -9.55 21.89 -76.11
CA ASN A 251 -8.77 21.29 -77.18
C ASN A 251 -9.55 20.18 -77.90
N ALA A 252 -10.26 19.32 -77.18
CA ALA A 252 -11.11 18.29 -77.75
C ALA A 252 -12.25 18.89 -78.57
N ILE A 253 -12.89 19.96 -78.08
CA ILE A 253 -13.93 20.70 -78.81
C ILE A 253 -13.36 21.33 -80.08
N LYS A 254 -12.19 21.98 -80.02
CA LYS A 254 -11.52 22.57 -81.20
C LYS A 254 -11.22 21.50 -82.25
N LYS A 255 -10.60 20.39 -81.84
CA LYS A 255 -10.29 19.26 -82.73
C LYS A 255 -11.55 18.69 -83.37
N ALA A 256 -12.59 18.42 -82.60
CA ALA A 256 -13.86 17.92 -83.13
C ALA A 256 -14.53 18.91 -84.10
N LYS A 257 -14.47 20.23 -83.82
CA LYS A 257 -14.95 21.28 -84.74
C LYS A 257 -14.15 21.32 -86.04
N GLU A 258 -12.82 21.23 -85.98
CA GLU A 258 -11.94 21.21 -87.16
C GLU A 258 -12.14 19.97 -88.01
N GLU A 259 -12.23 18.79 -87.39
CA GLU A 259 -12.54 17.53 -88.07
C GLU A 259 -13.92 17.59 -88.74
N GLY A 260 -14.94 18.07 -88.02
CA GLY A 260 -16.29 18.28 -88.57
C GLY A 260 -16.32 19.25 -89.75
N ASN A 261 -15.64 20.39 -89.63
CA ASN A 261 -15.49 21.35 -90.73
C ASN A 261 -14.72 20.76 -91.91
N GLY A 262 -13.67 19.99 -91.65
CA GLY A 262 -12.87 19.31 -92.66
C GLY A 262 -13.69 18.28 -93.45
N ILE A 263 -14.48 17.47 -92.76
CA ILE A 263 -15.41 16.51 -93.38
C ILE A 263 -16.47 17.26 -94.21
N ALA A 264 -17.10 18.29 -93.65
CA ALA A 264 -18.12 19.07 -94.36
C ALA A 264 -17.56 19.74 -95.62
N ARG A 265 -16.37 20.35 -95.56
CA ARG A 265 -15.68 20.95 -96.73
C ARG A 265 -15.35 19.90 -97.78
N LYS A 266 -14.80 18.74 -97.39
CA LYS A 266 -14.50 17.64 -98.32
C LYS A 266 -15.77 17.15 -99.00
N GLN A 267 -16.83 16.89 -98.25
CA GLN A 267 -18.11 16.44 -98.80
C GLN A 267 -18.73 17.50 -99.73
N SER A 268 -18.72 18.77 -99.34
CA SER A 268 -19.22 19.88 -100.17
C SER A 268 -18.43 20.00 -101.47
N LYS A 269 -17.09 19.95 -101.41
CA LYS A 269 -16.21 19.97 -102.59
C LYS A 269 -16.48 18.80 -103.52
N ILE A 270 -16.55 17.57 -103.00
CA ILE A 270 -16.84 16.37 -103.78
C ILE A 270 -18.22 16.49 -104.45
N ARG A 271 -19.25 16.95 -103.73
CA ARG A 271 -20.59 17.16 -104.30
C ARG A 271 -20.59 18.22 -105.39
N ALA A 272 -19.89 19.33 -105.19
CA ALA A 272 -19.79 20.39 -106.19
C ALA A 272 -19.05 19.92 -107.46
N GLU A 273 -17.93 19.21 -107.29
CA GLU A 273 -17.16 18.64 -108.40
C GLU A 273 -17.95 17.57 -109.16
N LEU A 274 -18.68 16.71 -108.44
CA LEU A 274 -19.55 15.70 -109.06
C LEU A 274 -20.65 16.38 -109.88
N ARG A 275 -21.33 17.38 -109.29
CA ARG A 275 -22.39 18.14 -109.99
C ARG A 275 -21.85 18.90 -111.21
N ALA A 276 -20.65 19.47 -111.12
CA ALA A 276 -20.01 20.12 -112.26
C ALA A 276 -19.67 19.11 -113.37
N LYS A 277 -19.19 17.91 -113.02
CA LYS A 277 -18.96 16.83 -113.98
C LYS A 277 -20.25 16.30 -114.60
N GLU A 278 -21.32 16.18 -113.81
CA GLU A 278 -22.66 15.81 -114.30
C GLU A 278 -23.16 16.84 -115.32
N ILE A 279 -23.12 18.15 -114.99
CA ILE A 279 -23.53 19.23 -115.91
C ILE A 279 -22.67 19.24 -117.19
N ASN A 280 -21.35 19.10 -117.08
CA ASN A 280 -20.47 19.05 -118.25
C ASN A 280 -20.74 17.80 -119.11
N GLY A 281 -21.02 16.67 -118.47
CA GLY A 281 -21.42 15.43 -119.16
C GLY A 281 -22.75 15.60 -119.89
N GLU A 282 -23.77 16.14 -119.23
CA GLU A 282 -25.06 16.49 -119.84
C GLU A 282 -24.88 17.44 -121.02
N HIS A 283 -24.09 18.51 -120.85
CA HIS A 283 -23.77 19.45 -121.93
C HIS A 283 -23.12 18.75 -123.12
N ALA A 284 -22.11 17.91 -122.89
CA ALA A 284 -21.43 17.17 -123.97
C ALA A 284 -22.39 16.19 -124.68
N VAL A 285 -23.31 15.53 -123.96
CA VAL A 285 -24.35 14.70 -124.57
C VAL A 285 -25.29 15.54 -125.43
N TYR A 286 -25.74 16.70 -124.93
CA TYR A 286 -26.58 17.60 -125.72
C TYR A 286 -25.86 18.14 -126.95
N GLU A 287 -24.59 18.49 -126.83
CA GLU A 287 -23.75 18.97 -127.92
C GLU A 287 -23.53 17.91 -129.00
N LEU A 288 -23.23 16.65 -128.61
CA LEU A 288 -23.17 15.53 -129.55
C LEU A 288 -24.52 15.26 -130.22
N LYS A 289 -25.63 15.43 -129.49
CA LYS A 289 -26.97 15.29 -130.06
C LYS A 289 -27.30 16.40 -131.05
N ILE A 290 -26.87 17.64 -130.78
CA ILE A 290 -27.00 18.76 -131.72
C ILE A 290 -26.17 18.47 -132.97
N GLN A 291 -24.90 18.08 -132.84
CA GLN A 291 -24.04 17.73 -133.97
C GLN A 291 -24.60 16.57 -134.81
N GLY A 292 -25.16 15.54 -134.16
CA GLY A 292 -25.84 14.44 -134.84
C GLY A 292 -27.06 14.91 -135.62
N LEU A 293 -27.92 15.73 -135.01
CA LEU A 293 -29.08 16.32 -135.69
C LEU A 293 -28.68 17.27 -136.84
N GLU A 294 -27.61 18.04 -136.68
CA GLU A 294 -27.06 18.89 -137.74
C GLU A 294 -26.54 18.06 -138.92
N ALA A 295 -25.82 16.96 -138.65
CA ALA A 295 -25.38 16.02 -139.68
C ALA A 295 -26.57 15.37 -140.40
N ASP A 296 -27.59 14.93 -139.66
CA ASP A 296 -28.83 14.39 -140.23
C ASP A 296 -29.54 15.43 -141.12
N ILE A 297 -29.59 16.70 -140.71
CA ILE A 297 -30.16 17.80 -141.51
C ILE A 297 -29.38 17.99 -142.81
N VAL A 298 -28.05 17.95 -142.78
CA VAL A 298 -27.21 18.08 -143.98
C VAL A 298 -27.41 16.89 -144.92
N GLU A 299 -27.45 15.66 -144.40
CA GLU A 299 -27.71 14.46 -145.21
C GLU A 299 -29.10 14.50 -145.83
N GLN A 300 -30.13 14.88 -145.06
CA GLN A 300 -31.49 15.05 -145.56
C GLN A 300 -31.57 16.13 -146.62
N ALA A 301 -30.88 17.27 -146.44
CA ALA A 301 -30.83 18.34 -147.45
C ALA A 301 -30.20 17.86 -148.76
N ALA A 302 -29.06 17.15 -148.69
CA ALA A 302 -28.41 16.56 -149.87
C ALA A 302 -29.30 15.52 -150.56
N ARG A 303 -30.05 14.72 -149.79
CA ARG A 303 -31.00 13.74 -150.34
C ARG A 303 -32.21 14.41 -150.99
N ILE A 304 -32.74 15.48 -150.40
CA ILE A 304 -33.79 16.30 -150.99
C ILE A 304 -33.29 16.90 -152.31
N GLU A 305 -32.08 17.46 -152.35
CA GLU A 305 -31.51 18.01 -153.57
C GLU A 305 -31.35 16.95 -154.67
N SER A 306 -30.83 15.76 -154.32
CA SER A 306 -30.73 14.64 -155.26
C SER A 306 -32.09 14.17 -155.77
N LEU A 307 -33.09 14.04 -154.88
CA LEU A 307 -34.46 13.67 -155.28
C LEU A 307 -35.12 14.76 -156.13
N SER A 308 -34.88 16.03 -155.82
CA SER A 308 -35.34 17.17 -156.63
C SER A 308 -34.72 17.15 -158.03
N GLN A 309 -33.42 16.89 -158.15
CA GLN A 309 -32.75 16.72 -159.46
C GLN A 309 -33.30 15.50 -160.21
N GLN A 310 -33.50 14.37 -159.55
CA GLN A 310 -34.13 13.18 -160.17
C GLN A 310 -35.55 13.48 -160.64
N LEU A 311 -36.31 14.28 -159.89
CA LEU A 311 -37.66 14.70 -160.25
C LEU A 311 -37.64 15.70 -161.41
N GLU A 312 -36.67 16.61 -161.47
CA GLU A 312 -36.46 17.51 -162.61
C GLU A 312 -36.10 16.72 -163.88
N ILE A 313 -35.22 15.72 -163.77
CA ILE A 313 -34.90 14.80 -164.86
C ILE A 313 -36.14 13.99 -165.27
N ALA A 314 -36.90 13.45 -164.32
CA ALA A 314 -38.10 12.66 -164.61
C ALA A 314 -39.22 13.51 -165.23
N THR A 315 -39.39 14.76 -164.79
CA THR A 315 -40.34 15.71 -165.37
C THR A 315 -39.89 16.18 -166.75
N GLY A 316 -38.59 16.41 -166.96
CA GLY A 316 -38.00 16.63 -168.27
C GLY A 316 -38.20 15.44 -169.21
N GLN A 317 -37.95 14.22 -168.76
CA GLN A 317 -38.22 13.00 -169.52
C GLN A 317 -39.71 12.83 -169.81
N ALA A 318 -40.60 13.16 -168.87
CA ALA A 318 -42.04 13.14 -169.10
C ALA A 318 -42.49 14.21 -170.11
N GLN A 319 -41.88 15.40 -170.09
CA GLN A 319 -42.09 16.45 -171.09
C GLN A 319 -41.55 16.03 -172.45
N GLU A 320 -40.36 15.45 -172.54
CA GLU A 320 -39.82 14.89 -173.79
C GLU A 320 -40.70 13.76 -174.33
N LEU A 321 -41.26 12.92 -173.46
CA LEU A 321 -42.23 11.88 -173.85
C LEU A 321 -43.54 12.50 -174.36
N ALA A 322 -44.03 13.56 -173.72
CA ALA A 322 -45.21 14.31 -174.15
C ALA A 322 -44.97 15.04 -175.47
N VAL A 323 -43.79 15.64 -175.68
CA VAL A 323 -43.38 16.26 -176.94
C VAL A 323 -43.25 15.20 -178.03
N LYS A 324 -42.63 14.05 -177.76
CA LYS A 324 -42.60 12.92 -178.71
C LYS A 324 -43.99 12.37 -179.03
N ALA A 325 -44.92 12.38 -178.07
CA ALA A 325 -46.30 11.98 -178.33
C ALA A 325 -47.06 13.02 -179.18
N ILE A 326 -46.77 14.31 -179.02
CA ILE A 326 -47.37 15.41 -179.79
C ILE A 326 -46.77 15.47 -181.22
N GLU A 327 -45.45 15.33 -181.38
CA GLU A 327 -44.77 15.26 -182.68
C GLU A 327 -45.14 13.96 -183.43
N GLY A 328 -45.30 12.85 -182.71
CA GLY A 328 -45.83 11.61 -183.27
C GLY A 328 -47.26 11.74 -183.78
N ALA A 329 -48.08 12.60 -183.16
CA ALA A 329 -49.45 12.88 -183.60
C ALA A 329 -49.50 13.90 -184.77
N SER A 330 -48.58 14.87 -184.84
CA SER A 330 -48.54 15.87 -185.92
C SER A 330 -47.92 15.34 -187.23
N GLY A 331 -47.10 14.29 -187.17
CA GLY A 331 -46.60 13.58 -188.36
C GLY A 331 -47.67 12.73 -189.06
N GLN A 332 -48.69 12.24 -188.34
CA GLN A 332 -49.76 11.43 -188.94
C GLN A 332 -50.85 12.25 -189.64
N THR A 333 -51.04 13.52 -189.26
CA THR A 333 -52.02 14.43 -189.88
C THR A 333 -51.49 14.97 -191.22
N SER A 334 -50.23 15.38 -191.27
CA SER A 334 -49.57 15.87 -192.49
C SER A 334 -49.39 14.77 -193.57
N PHE A 335 -49.24 13.49 -193.18
CA PHE A 335 -49.19 12.38 -194.14
C PHE A 335 -50.56 12.01 -194.73
N ARG A 336 -51.67 12.31 -194.06
CA ARG A 336 -53.03 12.04 -194.58
C ARG A 336 -53.43 13.04 -195.66
N GLU A 337 -53.13 14.33 -195.46
CA GLU A 337 -53.49 15.39 -196.41
C GLU A 337 -52.67 15.33 -197.71
N LEU A 338 -51.41 14.89 -197.65
CA LEU A 338 -50.57 14.68 -198.84
C LEU A 338 -51.01 13.49 -199.70
N LYS A 339 -51.60 12.47 -199.08
CA LYS A 339 -52.11 11.28 -199.80
C LYS A 339 -53.46 11.55 -200.48
N GLU A 340 -54.25 12.49 -199.96
CA GLU A 340 -55.55 12.88 -200.54
C GLU A 340 -55.37 13.80 -201.76
N LEU A 341 -54.37 14.68 -201.77
CA LEU A 341 -54.08 15.58 -202.91
C LEU A 341 -53.42 14.87 -204.12
N ALA A 342 -52.71 13.76 -203.91
CA ALA A 342 -52.02 13.05 -204.99
C ALA A 342 -52.91 12.07 -205.77
N MET A 343 -54.05 11.63 -205.22
CA MET A 343 -54.97 10.73 -205.92
C MET A 343 -56.03 11.43 -206.78
N GLU A 344 -56.17 12.76 -206.69
CA GLU A 344 -57.12 13.55 -207.51
C GLU A 344 -56.55 13.98 -208.88
N GLN A 345 -55.24 13.81 -209.14
CA GLN A 345 -54.63 14.12 -210.44
C GLN A 345 -54.45 12.91 -211.40
N ALA A 346 -55.06 11.75 -211.11
CA ALA A 346 -54.88 10.57 -211.97
C ALA A 346 -56.18 9.79 -212.25
N LYS A 347 -57.23 10.46 -212.75
CA LYS A 347 -58.24 9.87 -213.66
C LYS A 347 -59.27 10.90 -214.19
N ASN A 348 -59.07 11.45 -215.41
CA ASN A 348 -60.03 11.51 -216.55
C ASN A 348 -59.72 12.58 -217.65
N PRO A 349 -60.22 12.43 -218.91
CA PRO A 349 -59.40 12.49 -220.15
C PRO A 349 -59.89 13.50 -221.25
N VAL A 350 -59.30 13.41 -222.48
CA VAL A 350 -59.72 13.97 -223.82
C VAL A 350 -59.05 15.32 -224.22
N LYS A 351 -58.07 15.36 -225.16
CA LYS A 351 -58.10 15.46 -226.66
C LYS A 351 -58.75 16.72 -227.27
N GLY A 352 -57.96 17.50 -228.04
CA GLY A 352 -58.47 18.40 -229.08
C GLY A 352 -57.45 19.38 -229.69
N LYS A 353 -57.03 19.07 -230.94
CA LYS A 353 -56.19 19.81 -231.91
C LYS A 353 -54.67 19.79 -231.78
#